data_AF-A0A8I1MRX8-F1
#
_entry.id   AF-A0A8I1MRX8-F1
#
_cell.length_a   1.000
_cell.length_b   1.000
_cell.length_c   1.000
_cell.angle_alpha   90.00
_cell.angle_beta   90.00
_cell.angle_gamma   90.00
#
_symmetry.space_group_name_H-M   'P 1'
#
loop_
_entity.id
_entity.type
_entity.pdbx_description
1 polymer ?
#
loop_
_entity_poly.entity_id
_entity_poly.type
_entity_poly.pdbx_seq_one_letter_code
_entity_poly.pdbx_strand_id
1 'polypeptide(L)' 'MAGVAWNIPMKTYLDFDPRKGWPSRSGLFYECQICGDVIASAPAEYARCRCRNFSIDVDAGRMGARDEEKVRLFEEVG' A
#
# COMPACT_ATOMS: atom_id res chain seq x y z
N MET A 1 22.90 -2.15 30.33
CA MET A 1 22.47 -2.69 29.03
C MET A 1 21.57 -1.64 28.39
N ALA A 2 22.15 -0.78 27.54
CA ALA A 2 21.42 0.33 26.93
C ALA A 2 20.48 -0.22 25.86
N GLY A 3 19.17 -0.07 26.08
CA GLY A 3 18.15 -0.37 25.09
C GLY A 3 18.37 0.53 23.88
N VAL A 4 18.68 -0.08 22.75
CA VAL A 4 18.69 0.60 21.46
C VAL A 4 17.27 1.10 21.19
N ALA A 5 17.06 2.41 21.27
CA ALA A 5 15.88 3.06 20.75
C ALA A 5 15.95 2.93 19.22
N TRP A 6 15.36 1.86 18.71
CA TRP A 6 15.17 1.69 17.28
C TRP A 6 14.30 2.84 16.79
N ASN A 7 14.82 3.64 15.87
CA ASN A 7 14.04 4.55 15.06
C ASN A 7 13.18 3.70 14.10
N ILE A 8 12.16 3.05 14.65
CA ILE A 8 11.22 2.24 13.87
C ILE A 8 10.40 3.24 13.05
N PRO A 9 10.47 3.24 11.72
CA PRO A 9 9.54 4.05 10.92
C PRO A 9 8.12 3.64 11.33
N MET A 10 7.37 4.59 11.91
CA MET A 10 6.03 4.33 12.42
C MET A 10 5.11 4.13 11.23
N LYS A 11 4.89 2.87 10.85
CA LYS A 11 3.87 2.48 9.88
C LYS A 11 2.54 2.36 10.61
N THR A 12 1.57 3.17 10.23
CA THR A 12 0.21 3.07 10.73
C THR A 12 -0.62 2.33 9.70
N TYR A 13 -1.01 1.09 10.01
CA TYR A 13 -1.94 0.34 9.17
C TYR A 13 -3.34 0.93 9.32
N LEU A 14 -3.97 1.21 8.18
CA LEU A 14 -5.30 1.77 8.10
C LEU A 14 -6.28 0.68 7.69
N ASP A 15 -7.46 0.69 8.31
CA ASP A 15 -8.58 -0.11 7.85
C ASP A 15 -9.10 0.52 6.56
N PHE A 16 -9.02 -0.20 5.45
CA PHE A 16 -9.62 0.22 4.17
C PHE A 16 -10.45 -0.93 3.63
N ASP A 17 -11.59 -0.58 3.05
CA ASP A 17 -12.50 -1.54 2.44
C ASP A 17 -12.40 -1.39 0.91
N PRO A 18 -11.84 -2.39 0.19
CA PRO A 18 -11.66 -2.32 -1.25
C PRO A 18 -13.00 -2.22 -2.02
N ARG A 19 -14.12 -2.62 -1.39
CA ARG A 19 -15.47 -2.46 -1.97
C ARG A 19 -16.00 -1.04 -1.87
N LYS A 20 -15.54 -0.27 -0.89
CA LYS A 20 -15.88 1.16 -0.76
C LYS A 20 -15.00 2.03 -1.66
N GLY A 21 -13.82 1.54 -1.98
CA GLY A 21 -12.91 2.17 -2.93
C GLY A 21 -11.46 2.10 -2.46
N TRP A 22 -10.58 2.52 -3.35
CA TRP A 22 -9.14 2.51 -3.15
C TRP A 22 -8.66 3.93 -2.86
N PRO A 23 -8.44 4.31 -1.59
CA PRO A 23 -7.94 5.64 -1.27
C PRO A 23 -6.57 5.88 -1.93
N SER A 24 -6.47 6.97 -2.69
CA SER A 24 -5.25 7.39 -3.36
C SER A 24 -4.82 8.76 -2.84
N ARG A 25 -3.80 8.79 -1.99
CA ARG A 25 -3.27 10.03 -1.39
C ARG A 25 -1.77 9.93 -1.20
N SER A 26 -1.07 11.04 -1.39
CA SER A 26 0.35 11.16 -1.01
C SER A 26 0.55 10.77 0.46
N GLY A 27 1.54 9.90 0.73
CA GLY A 27 1.83 9.38 2.08
C GLY A 27 1.15 8.04 2.42
N LEU A 28 0.22 7.57 1.57
CA LEU A 28 -0.38 6.24 1.69
C LEU A 28 0.31 5.22 0.79
N PHE A 29 0.44 4.00 1.28
CA PHE A 29 1.09 2.88 0.63
C PHE A 29 0.24 1.61 0.77
N TYR A 30 0.20 0.82 -0.29
CA TYR A 30 -0.40 -0.50 -0.30
C TYR A 30 0.68 -1.58 -0.22
N GLU A 31 0.52 -2.49 0.73
CA GLU A 31 1.36 -3.67 0.89
C GLU A 31 0.60 -4.91 0.38
N CYS A 32 1.19 -5.60 -0.59
CA CYS A 32 0.69 -6.89 -1.04
C CYS A 32 1.10 -7.98 -0.05
N GLN A 33 0.14 -8.59 0.64
CA GLN A 33 0.37 -9.70 1.59
C GLN A 33 0.73 -11.02 0.90
N ILE A 34 0.71 -11.09 -0.44
CA ILE A 34 1.11 -12.29 -1.19
C ILE A 34 2.62 -12.33 -1.43
N CYS A 35 3.19 -11.21 -1.91
CA CYS A 35 4.61 -11.12 -2.25
C CYS A 35 5.41 -10.15 -1.37
N GLY A 36 4.77 -9.46 -0.44
CA GLY A 36 5.40 -8.45 0.42
C GLY A 36 5.80 -7.16 -0.30
N ASP A 37 5.29 -6.93 -1.51
CA ASP A 37 5.66 -5.79 -2.33
C ASP A 37 4.84 -4.56 -1.94
N VAL A 38 5.48 -3.38 -1.96
CA VAL A 38 4.88 -2.12 -1.49
C VAL A 38 4.77 -1.15 -2.64
N ILE A 39 3.59 -0.55 -2.80
CA ILE A 39 3.27 0.38 -3.88
C ILE A 39 2.65 1.64 -3.28
N ALA A 40 3.13 2.81 -3.68
CA ALA A 40 2.50 4.07 -3.31
C ALA A 40 1.04 4.10 -3.79
N SER A 41 0.10 4.56 -2.97
CA SER A 41 -1.32 4.64 -3.35
C SER A 41 -1.60 5.62 -4.49
N ALA A 42 -0.70 6.59 -4.68
CA ALA A 42 -0.72 7.57 -5.76
C ALA A 42 0.67 7.58 -6.43
N PRO A 43 1.02 6.53 -7.19
CA PRO A 43 2.26 6.51 -7.96
C PRO A 43 2.19 7.52 -9.10
N ALA A 44 3.33 7.96 -9.62
CA ALA A 44 3.36 8.90 -10.75
C ALA A 44 2.92 8.26 -12.08
N GLU A 45 3.06 6.93 -12.16
CA GLU A 45 2.83 6.11 -13.35
C GLU A 45 2.19 4.78 -12.96
N TYR A 46 1.81 3.96 -13.95
CA TYR A 46 1.30 2.62 -13.73
C TYR A 46 2.23 1.81 -12.81
N ALA A 47 1.69 1.32 -11.70
CA ALA A 47 2.43 0.53 -10.74
C ALA A 47 1.71 -0.80 -10.49
N ARG A 48 2.48 -1.88 -10.31
CA ARG A 48 1.93 -3.19 -9.96
C ARG A 48 2.90 -3.97 -9.10
N CYS A 49 2.35 -4.87 -8.31
CA CYS A 49 3.17 -5.73 -7.47
C CYS A 49 3.80 -6.85 -8.30
N ARG A 50 4.90 -7.42 -7.80
CA ARG A 50 5.62 -8.51 -8.48
C ARG A 50 4.75 -9.74 -8.79
N CYS A 51 3.82 -10.09 -7.90
CA CYS A 51 2.91 -11.22 -8.12
C CYS A 51 1.73 -10.89 -9.05
N ARG A 52 1.58 -9.62 -9.46
CA ARG A 52 0.45 -9.13 -10.27
C ARG A 52 -0.92 -9.37 -9.61
N ASN A 53 -0.96 -9.41 -8.28
CA ASN A 53 -2.20 -9.40 -7.52
C ASN A 53 -2.85 -8.03 -7.57
N PHE A 54 -2.09 -6.99 -7.22
CA PHE A 54 -2.52 -5.60 -7.15
C PHE A 54 -1.83 -4.73 -8.20
N SER A 55 -2.58 -3.84 -8.82
CA SER A 55 -2.09 -2.83 -9.76
C SER A 55 -2.89 -1.52 -9.66
N ILE A 56 -2.18 -0.42 -9.88
CA ILE A 56 -2.68 0.94 -9.91
C ILE A 56 -2.40 1.49 -11.29
N ASP A 57 -3.47 1.83 -11.99
CA ASP A 57 -3.44 2.49 -13.29
C ASP A 57 -3.91 3.93 -13.10
N VAL A 58 -2.95 4.83 -12.93
CA VAL A 58 -3.22 6.26 -12.69
C VAL A 58 -3.73 6.96 -13.94
N ASP A 59 -3.30 6.53 -15.12
CA ASP A 59 -3.76 7.07 -16.40
C ASP A 59 -5.24 6.75 -16.66
N ALA A 60 -5.67 5.53 -16.31
CA ALA A 60 -7.08 5.13 -16.39
C ALA A 60 -7.91 5.50 -15.15
N GLY A 61 -7.27 5.98 -14.08
CA GLY A 61 -7.91 6.22 -12.78
C GLY A 61 -8.49 4.94 -12.15
N ARG A 62 -7.87 3.79 -12.42
CA ARG A 62 -8.35 2.47 -11.98
C ARG A 62 -7.37 1.84 -11.01
N MET A 63 -7.90 1.29 -9.93
CA MET A 63 -7.14 0.50 -8.96
C MET A 63 -7.88 -0.79 -8.71
N GLY A 64 -7.14 -1.87 -8.54
CA GLY A 64 -7.76 -3.15 -8.24
C GLY A 64 -6.74 -4.21 -7.88
N ALA A 65 -7.21 -5.17 -7.08
CA ALA A 65 -6.50 -6.40 -6.78
C ALA A 65 -7.33 -7.60 -7.22
N ARG A 66 -6.66 -8.72 -7.53
CA ARG A 66 -7.32 -10.01 -7.72
C ARG A 66 -7.84 -10.56 -6.40
N ASP A 67 -6.99 -10.56 -5.38
CA ASP A 67 -7.29 -10.90 -3.99
C ASP A 67 -7.18 -9.62 -3.14
N GLU A 68 -8.31 -8.94 -2.98
CA GLU A 68 -8.39 -7.66 -2.28
C GLU A 68 -8.09 -7.81 -0.77
N GLU A 69 -8.46 -8.95 -0.17
CA GLU A 69 -8.12 -9.30 1.23
C GLU A 69 -6.62 -9.48 1.46
N LYS A 70 -5.83 -9.63 0.38
CA LYS A 70 -4.37 -9.75 0.43
C LYS A 70 -3.68 -8.43 0.15
N VAL A 71 -4.37 -7.31 0.32
CA VAL A 71 -3.79 -5.98 0.26
C VAL A 71 -4.06 -5.25 1.58
N ARG A 72 -3.03 -4.60 2.12
CA ARG A 72 -3.14 -3.76 3.31
C ARG A 72 -2.74 -2.34 2.96
N LEU A 73 -3.45 -1.37 3.52
CA LEU A 73 -3.11 0.04 3.41
C LEU A 73 -2.35 0.45 4.68
N PHE A 74 -1.30 1.24 4.51
CA PHE A 74 -0.61 1.87 5.61
C PHE A 74 -0.12 3.27 5.21
N GLU A 75 0.02 4.15 6.18
CA GLU A 75 0.73 5.42 6.02
C GLU A 75 2.09 5.34 6.72
N GLU A 76 3.10 5.99 6.12
CA GLU A 76 4.38 6.23 6.80
C GLU A 76 4.27 7.55 7.57
N VAL A 77 4.31 7.46 8.89
CA VAL A 77 4.34 8.62 9.77
C VAL A 77 5.80 8.99 9.98
N GLY A 78 6.24 10.04 9.26
CA GLY A 78 7.56 10.66 9.39
C GLY A 78 7.60 11.77 10.42
#